data_AF-B4G6N7-F1
#
_entry.id   AF-B4G6N7-F1
#
_cell.length_a   1.000
_cell.length_b   1.000
_cell.length_c   1.000
_cell.angle_alpha   90.00
_cell.angle_beta   90.00
_cell.angle_gamma   90.00
#
_symmetry.space_group_name_H-M   'P 1'
#
loop_
_entity.id
_entity.type
_entity.pdbx_description
1 polymer ?
#
loop_
_entity_poly.entity_id
_entity_poly.type
_entity_poly.pdbx_seq_one_letter_code
_entity_poly.pdbx_strand_id
1 'polypeptide(L)'
;MRQGSERTDERIKRDNEEVRREIVKRHHTRFFPSGCPSESNKFNNVEPGTVVDRTIVHPNEVQWFMVSHQSIKGTARPTRYNVIANTGRLDIDLLQQMTHNLCHLFPRCNRAVSYPAPAYLAHLAATRGRPSIPPNRSTRNG
;
A
#
# COMPACT_ATOMS: atom_id res chain seq x y z
N MET A 1 4.01 -14.55 56.98
CA MET A 1 5.08 -14.36 55.98
C MET A 1 4.89 -15.33 54.81
N ARG A 2 4.34 -14.88 53.68
CA ARG A 2 4.57 -15.47 52.35
C ARG A 2 4.36 -14.34 51.32
N GLN A 3 5.43 -13.63 50.99
CA GLN A 3 5.49 -12.78 49.81
C GLN A 3 5.93 -13.62 48.61
N GLY A 4 5.36 -13.35 47.45
CA GLY A 4 6.03 -13.54 46.16
C GLY A 4 5.36 -14.52 45.20
N SER A 5 4.44 -14.03 44.35
CA SER A 5 4.12 -14.67 43.07
C SER A 5 3.67 -13.68 41.97
N GLU A 6 4.23 -12.47 41.93
CA GLU A 6 3.87 -11.44 40.93
C GLU A 6 4.98 -11.17 39.89
N ARG A 7 5.82 -12.16 39.55
CA ARG A 7 7.06 -11.89 38.78
C ARG A 7 7.20 -12.58 37.42
N THR A 8 6.10 -12.95 36.74
CA THR A 8 6.21 -13.65 35.44
C THR A 8 5.48 -13.04 34.24
N ASP A 9 4.66 -12.01 34.39
CA ASP A 9 3.90 -11.45 33.24
C ASP A 9 4.63 -10.33 32.47
N GLU A 10 5.79 -9.86 32.93
CA GLU A 10 6.53 -8.79 32.23
C GLU A 10 7.52 -9.31 31.16
N ARG A 11 7.60 -10.63 30.93
CA ARG A 11 8.75 -11.23 30.22
C ARG A 11 8.61 -11.42 28.70
N ILE A 12 7.55 -10.94 28.05
CA ILE A 12 7.44 -10.96 26.58
C ILE A 12 6.73 -9.70 26.06
N LYS A 13 7.27 -8.51 26.36
CA LYS A 13 7.14 -7.41 25.40
C LYS A 13 8.18 -7.70 24.31
N ARG A 14 7.81 -8.50 23.31
CA ARG A 14 8.59 -8.53 22.07
C ARG A 14 8.54 -7.11 21.55
N ASP A 15 9.67 -6.42 21.56
CA ASP A 15 9.84 -5.17 20.83
C ASP A 15 9.66 -5.50 19.35
N ASN A 16 8.40 -5.54 18.92
CA ASN A 16 8.06 -5.85 17.55
C ASN A 16 8.53 -4.67 16.71
N GLU A 17 9.57 -4.91 15.92
CA GLU A 17 9.99 -3.97 14.89
C GLU A 17 8.82 -3.73 13.93
N GLU A 18 8.30 -2.51 13.95
CA GLU A 18 7.11 -2.15 13.18
C GLU A 18 7.45 -1.18 12.06
N VAL A 19 6.86 -1.43 10.90
CA VAL A 19 6.89 -0.49 9.77
C VAL A 19 5.47 -0.14 9.35
N ARG A 20 5.10 1.14 9.53
CA ARG A 20 3.82 1.70 9.10
C ARG A 20 3.98 2.48 7.82
N ARG A 21 3.10 2.20 6.86
CA ARG A 21 3.07 2.88 5.56
C ARG A 21 1.68 3.38 5.26
N GLU A 22 1.59 4.61 4.77
CA GLU A 22 0.39 5.16 4.16
C GLU A 22 0.34 4.77 2.69
N ILE A 23 -0.82 4.34 2.20
CA ILE A 23 -1.03 3.94 0.81
C ILE A 23 -2.08 4.87 0.19
N VAL A 24 -1.65 5.71 -0.76
CA VAL A 24 -2.54 6.63 -1.47
C VAL A 24 -2.59 6.26 -2.94
N LYS A 25 -3.68 5.61 -3.36
CA LYS A 25 -3.92 5.27 -4.76
C LYS A 25 -4.51 6.43 -5.55
N ARG A 26 -5.30 7.29 -4.90
CA ARG A 26 -6.08 8.33 -5.58
C ARG A 26 -5.39 9.71 -5.52
N HIS A 27 -4.42 9.95 -6.41
CA HIS A 27 -3.75 11.25 -6.63
C HIS A 27 -3.64 11.66 -8.13
N HIS A 28 -3.16 12.88 -8.41
CA HIS A 28 -3.11 13.44 -9.78
C HIS A 28 -1.86 13.09 -10.60
N THR A 29 -0.83 12.50 -9.99
CA THR A 29 0.39 12.05 -10.68
C THR A 29 0.15 10.90 -11.68
N ARG A 30 0.77 10.98 -12.87
CA ARG A 30 0.78 9.92 -13.90
C ARG A 30 2.18 9.80 -14.50
N PHE A 31 2.54 8.61 -14.98
CA PHE A 31 3.83 8.34 -15.63
C PHE A 31 3.62 7.93 -17.07
N PHE A 32 4.51 8.41 -17.93
CA PHE A 32 4.53 8.11 -19.35
C PHE A 32 5.97 7.76 -19.74
N PRO A 33 6.18 6.65 -20.48
CA PRO A 33 7.49 6.35 -21.04
C PRO A 33 7.84 7.38 -22.11
N SER A 34 9.14 7.64 -22.31
CA SER A 34 9.61 8.62 -23.30
C SER A 34 9.54 8.13 -24.75
N GLY A 35 9.18 6.87 -24.98
CA GLY A 35 9.08 6.25 -26.30
C GLY A 35 7.66 6.29 -26.91
N CYS A 36 7.60 5.89 -28.18
CA CYS A 36 6.34 5.68 -28.89
C CYS A 36 5.63 4.41 -28.38
N PRO A 37 4.29 4.35 -28.46
CA PRO A 37 3.53 3.15 -28.12
C PRO A 37 3.99 1.96 -28.98
N SER A 38 4.34 0.85 -28.36
CA SER A 38 4.60 -0.43 -29.05
C SER A 38 3.31 -1.22 -29.24
N GLU A 39 3.30 -2.23 -30.12
CA GLU A 39 2.16 -3.16 -30.23
C GLU A 39 1.82 -3.85 -28.91
N SER A 40 2.84 -4.14 -28.09
CA SER A 40 2.68 -4.74 -26.76
C SER A 40 2.12 -3.76 -25.71
N ASN A 41 2.28 -2.44 -25.91
CA ASN A 41 1.88 -1.41 -24.98
C ASN A 41 1.02 -0.34 -25.66
N LYS A 42 -0.15 -0.77 -26.13
CA LYS A 42 -1.13 0.06 -26.84
C LYS A 42 -1.50 1.36 -26.13
N PHE A 43 -1.43 1.38 -24.80
CA PHE A 43 -1.79 2.55 -23.97
C PHE A 43 -0.58 3.37 -23.51
N ASN A 44 0.63 3.02 -23.94
CA ASN A 44 1.89 3.67 -23.61
C ASN A 44 2.08 3.92 -22.11
N ASN A 45 1.86 2.89 -21.30
CA ASN A 45 2.09 2.95 -19.85
C ASN A 45 3.53 2.56 -19.49
N VAL A 46 4.01 2.99 -18.33
CA VAL A 46 5.26 2.45 -17.81
C VAL A 46 5.12 0.96 -17.46
N GLU A 47 6.23 0.23 -17.50
CA GLU A 47 6.27 -1.19 -17.16
C GLU A 47 5.84 -1.43 -15.70
N PRO A 48 5.17 -2.55 -15.40
CA PRO A 48 4.88 -2.96 -14.03
C PRO A 48 6.17 -3.12 -13.24
N GLY A 49 6.17 -2.67 -11.99
CA GLY A 49 7.35 -2.63 -11.13
C GLY A 49 8.15 -1.33 -11.22
N THR A 50 7.77 -0.37 -12.09
CA THR A 50 8.43 0.94 -12.14
C THR A 50 8.25 1.68 -10.81
N VAL A 51 9.37 2.03 -10.18
CA VAL A 51 9.45 2.83 -8.94
C VAL A 51 10.08 4.19 -9.23
N VAL A 52 9.56 5.24 -8.60
CA VAL A 52 10.10 6.60 -8.66
C VAL A 52 10.18 7.18 -7.25
N ASP A 53 11.38 7.49 -6.80
CA ASP A 53 11.71 7.91 -5.42
C ASP A 53 12.62 9.16 -5.34
N ARG A 54 13.05 9.75 -6.46
CA ARG A 54 14.01 10.89 -6.45
C ARG A 54 13.39 12.27 -6.66
N THR A 55 12.76 12.50 -7.83
CA THR A 55 12.50 13.88 -8.29
C THR A 55 11.13 14.44 -7.91
N ILE A 56 10.13 13.58 -7.76
CA ILE A 56 8.71 13.97 -7.63
C ILE A 56 8.14 13.71 -6.23
N VAL A 57 9.01 13.38 -5.28
CA VAL A 57 8.65 13.01 -3.90
C VAL A 57 8.92 14.16 -2.95
N HIS A 58 8.34 14.08 -1.74
CA HIS A 58 8.57 15.09 -0.72
C HIS A 58 10.03 15.07 -0.22
N PRO A 59 10.71 16.23 -0.08
CA PRO A 59 12.13 16.26 0.28
C PRO A 59 12.43 15.79 1.72
N ASN A 60 11.46 15.90 2.64
CA ASN A 60 11.66 15.61 4.06
C ASN A 60 11.02 14.29 4.51
N GLU A 61 10.22 13.64 3.65
CA GLU A 61 9.51 12.41 4.00
C GLU A 61 9.99 11.26 3.11
N VAL A 62 10.07 10.05 3.67
CA VAL A 62 10.41 8.87 2.88
C VAL A 62 9.19 8.42 2.10
N GLN A 63 9.14 8.83 0.84
CA GLN A 63 8.03 8.57 -0.07
C GLN A 63 8.54 8.02 -1.40
N TRP A 64 7.75 7.13 -1.99
CA TRP A 64 7.95 6.68 -3.37
C TRP A 64 6.61 6.49 -4.09
N PHE A 65 6.68 6.52 -5.41
CA PHE A 65 5.58 6.11 -6.28
C PHE A 65 5.94 4.78 -6.95
N MET A 66 4.99 3.87 -7.04
CA MET A 66 5.19 2.60 -7.74
C MET A 66 3.98 2.23 -8.60
N VAL A 67 4.24 1.79 -9.83
CA VAL A 67 3.25 1.18 -10.70
C VAL A 67 3.38 -0.34 -10.62
N SER A 68 2.65 -0.98 -9.71
CA SER A 68 2.79 -2.43 -9.45
C SER A 68 2.07 -3.34 -10.44
N HIS A 69 1.22 -2.81 -11.34
CA HIS A 69 0.31 -3.62 -12.13
C HIS A 69 0.33 -3.20 -13.60
N GLN A 70 0.09 -4.18 -14.48
CA GLN A 70 -0.19 -3.90 -15.88
C GLN A 70 -1.57 -3.26 -16.01
N SER A 71 -1.61 -2.05 -16.56
CA SER A 71 -2.88 -1.37 -16.86
C SER A 71 -3.51 -1.95 -18.11
N ILE A 72 -4.73 -2.47 -17.97
CA ILE A 72 -5.48 -3.11 -19.06
C ILE A 72 -6.14 -2.07 -19.97
N LYS A 73 -6.52 -0.91 -19.42
CA LYS A 73 -7.18 0.17 -20.15
C LYS A 73 -6.79 1.53 -19.58
N GLY A 74 -6.51 2.47 -20.49
CA GLY A 74 -6.17 3.85 -20.13
C GLY A 74 -4.80 3.98 -19.47
N THR A 75 -4.58 5.12 -18.82
CA THR A 75 -3.31 5.45 -18.18
C THR A 75 -3.19 4.83 -16.78
N ALA A 76 -2.07 4.17 -16.54
CA ALA A 76 -1.71 3.61 -15.25
C ALA A 76 -1.64 4.70 -14.19
N ARG A 77 -2.31 4.44 -13.07
CA ARG A 77 -2.18 5.28 -11.88
C ARG A 77 -1.09 4.68 -10.99
N PRO A 78 0.05 5.35 -10.79
CA PRO A 78 0.99 4.94 -9.77
C PRO A 78 0.31 4.96 -8.40
N THR A 79 0.84 4.21 -7.45
CA THR A 79 0.43 4.27 -6.05
C THR A 79 1.52 4.99 -5.28
N ARG A 80 1.13 5.98 -4.47
CA ARG A 80 2.04 6.70 -3.58
C ARG A 80 2.12 5.97 -2.26
N TYR A 81 3.34 5.70 -1.80
CA TYR A 81 3.62 5.10 -0.50
C TYR A 81 4.39 6.12 0.34
N ASN A 82 3.96 6.32 1.57
CA ASN A 82 4.65 7.16 2.54
C ASN A 82 5.03 6.33 3.76
N VAL A 83 6.27 6.42 4.24
CA VAL A 83 6.69 5.73 5.46
C VAL A 83 6.38 6.63 6.64
N ILE A 84 5.45 6.18 7.49
CA ILE A 84 5.03 6.93 8.69
C ILE A 84 5.91 6.55 9.88
N ALA A 85 6.24 5.27 9.99
CA ALA A 85 7.11 4.76 11.06
C ALA A 85 7.94 3.59 10.52
N ASN A 86 9.22 3.55 10.90
CA ASN A 86 10.15 2.47 10.57
C ASN A 86 11.05 2.19 11.78
N THR A 87 10.52 1.50 12.78
CA THR A 87 11.26 1.18 14.01
C THR A 87 12.36 0.16 13.74
N GLY A 88 12.14 -0.77 12.81
CA GLY A 88 13.12 -1.78 12.40
C GLY A 88 14.24 -1.26 11.50
N ARG A 89 14.27 0.06 11.19
CA ARG A 89 15.30 0.70 10.35
C ARG A 89 15.57 -0.06 9.04
N LEU A 90 14.50 -0.59 8.44
CA LEU A 90 14.62 -1.33 7.19
C LEU A 90 15.04 -0.39 6.06
N ASP A 91 15.86 -0.92 5.16
CA ASP A 91 16.29 -0.22 3.97
C ASP A 91 15.13 0.05 3.00
N ILE A 92 15.16 1.20 2.32
CA ILE A 92 14.07 1.67 1.47
C ILE A 92 13.89 0.74 0.27
N ASP A 93 14.99 0.29 -0.34
CA ASP A 93 14.93 -0.62 -1.50
C ASP A 93 14.28 -1.95 -1.11
N LEU A 94 14.59 -2.44 0.08
CA LEU A 94 13.93 -3.61 0.65
C LEU A 94 12.43 -3.37 0.86
N LEU A 95 12.03 -2.19 1.35
CA LEU A 95 10.61 -1.86 1.51
C LEU A 95 9.88 -1.78 0.17
N GLN A 96 10.51 -1.22 -0.86
CA GLN A 96 9.95 -1.14 -2.20
C GLN A 96 9.73 -2.56 -2.77
N GLN A 97 10.73 -3.44 -2.66
CA GLN A 97 10.64 -4.83 -3.10
C GLN A 97 9.57 -5.62 -2.33
N MET A 98 9.54 -5.51 -1.01
CA MET A 98 8.51 -6.14 -0.18
C MET A 98 7.11 -5.67 -0.58
N THR A 99 6.93 -4.37 -0.78
CA THR A 99 5.63 -3.79 -1.20
C THR A 99 5.21 -4.30 -2.57
N HIS A 100 6.16 -4.42 -3.50
CA HIS A 100 5.91 -5.00 -4.82
C HIS A 100 5.48 -6.47 -4.71
N ASN A 101 6.20 -7.28 -3.94
CA ASN A 101 5.87 -8.70 -3.71
C ASN A 101 4.48 -8.88 -3.10
N LEU A 102 4.10 -8.04 -2.13
CA LEU A 102 2.76 -8.05 -1.54
C LEU A 102 1.64 -7.75 -2.57
N CYS A 103 1.94 -7.07 -3.67
CA CYS A 103 0.97 -6.85 -4.75
C CYS A 103 0.71 -8.10 -5.60
N HIS A 104 1.59 -9.10 -5.56
CA HIS A 104 1.42 -10.38 -6.25
C HIS A 104 0.68 -11.43 -5.41
N LEU A 105 0.55 -11.22 -4.11
CA LEU A 105 -0.09 -12.18 -3.19
C LEU A 105 -1.63 -12.11 -3.17
N PHE A 106 -2.26 -11.43 -4.12
CA PHE A 106 -3.71 -11.28 -4.10
C PHE A 106 -4.42 -12.55 -4.59
N PRO A 107 -5.23 -13.22 -3.76
CA PRO A 107 -5.68 -14.59 -4.05
C PRO A 107 -6.75 -14.71 -5.15
N ARG A 108 -7.33 -13.60 -5.64
CA ARG A 108 -8.43 -13.66 -6.63
C ARG A 108 -7.97 -13.58 -8.09
N CYS A 109 -6.72 -13.22 -8.35
CA CYS A 109 -6.20 -13.16 -9.71
C CYS A 109 -4.72 -13.54 -9.77
N ASN A 110 -4.32 -14.19 -10.86
CA ASN A 110 -2.91 -14.48 -11.14
C ASN A 110 -2.20 -13.28 -11.80
N ARG A 111 -2.45 -12.07 -11.28
CA ARG A 111 -1.88 -10.81 -11.80
C ARG A 111 -1.57 -9.90 -10.63
N ALA A 112 -0.53 -9.09 -10.79
CA ALA A 112 -0.20 -8.07 -9.81
C ALA A 112 -1.34 -7.05 -9.69
N VAL A 113 -1.76 -6.76 -8.46
CA VAL A 113 -2.76 -5.74 -8.18
C VAL A 113 -2.12 -4.36 -8.00
N SER A 114 -2.96 -3.34 -8.07
CA SER A 114 -2.58 -1.92 -8.04
C SER A 114 -1.92 -1.44 -6.75
N TYR A 115 -2.10 -2.14 -5.63
CA TYR A 115 -1.57 -1.83 -4.31
C TYR A 115 -1.62 -3.13 -3.46
N PRO A 116 -0.91 -3.21 -2.30
CA PRO A 116 -0.68 -4.46 -1.59
C PRO A 116 -1.96 -5.24 -1.27
N ALA A 117 -1.89 -6.56 -1.43
CA ALA A 117 -2.96 -7.50 -1.11
C ALA A 117 -3.64 -7.26 0.25
N PRO A 118 -2.93 -7.03 1.38
CA PRO A 118 -3.59 -6.80 2.68
C PRO A 118 -4.50 -5.56 2.67
N ALA A 119 -4.04 -4.44 2.10
CA ALA A 119 -4.85 -3.22 2.00
C ALA A 119 -6.05 -3.42 1.06
N TYR A 120 -5.88 -4.21 0.00
CA TYR A 120 -6.97 -4.55 -0.92
C TYR A 120 -8.03 -5.43 -0.24
N LEU A 121 -7.60 -6.42 0.54
CA LEU A 121 -8.49 -7.29 1.31
C LEU A 121 -9.23 -6.52 2.40
N ALA A 122 -8.57 -5.59 3.09
CA ALA A 122 -9.23 -4.71 4.06
C ALA A 122 -10.34 -3.87 3.41
N HIS A 123 -10.08 -3.32 2.21
CA HIS A 123 -11.11 -2.60 1.45
C HIS A 123 -12.30 -3.51 1.13
N LEU A 124 -12.04 -4.73 0.65
CA LEU A 124 -13.09 -5.71 0.34
C LEU A 124 -13.88 -6.17 1.56
N ALA A 125 -13.25 -6.25 2.74
CA ALA A 125 -13.91 -6.56 4.00
C ALA A 125 -14.82 -5.41 4.43
N ALA A 126 -14.33 -4.17 4.38
CA ALA A 126 -15.12 -2.97 4.68
C ALA A 126 -16.33 -2.82 3.75
N THR A 127 -16.16 -3.04 2.44
CA THR A 127 -17.26 -3.01 1.48
C THR A 127 -18.32 -4.07 1.79
N ARG A 128 -17.90 -5.26 2.24
CA ARG A 128 -18.83 -6.34 2.65
C ARG A 128 -19.57 -6.06 3.94
N GLY A 129 -18.93 -5.38 4.90
CA GLY A 129 -19.57 -5.00 6.16
C GLY A 129 -20.53 -3.81 6.04
N ARG A 130 -20.38 -2.98 4.99
CA ARG A 130 -21.19 -1.76 4.80
C ARG A 130 -22.71 -1.98 4.84
N PRO A 131 -23.30 -3.03 4.23
CA PRO A 131 -24.74 -3.27 4.32
C PRO A 131 -25.24 -3.59 5.73
N SER A 132 -24.37 -4.11 6.61
CA SER A 132 -24.71 -4.45 7.99
C SER A 132 -24.77 -3.22 8.92
N ILE A 133 -24.25 -2.07 8.47
CA ILE A 133 -24.28 -0.82 9.24
C ILE A 133 -25.62 -0.13 8.95
N PRO A 134 -26.49 0.09 9.97
CA PRO A 134 -27.74 0.80 9.77
C PRO A 134 -27.46 2.21 9.25
N PRO A 135 -28.28 2.73 8.30
CA PRO A 135 -28.10 4.08 7.80
C PRO A 135 -28.23 5.08 8.95
N ASN A 136 -27.30 6.04 9.04
CA ASN A 136 -27.33 7.08 10.04
C ASN A 136 -28.60 7.94 9.83
N ARG A 137 -29.58 7.84 10.75
CA ARG A 137 -30.88 8.50 10.62
C ARG A 137 -30.83 10.03 10.81
N SER A 138 -29.65 10.61 11.07
CA SER A 138 -29.49 12.03 11.41
C SER A 138 -29.48 13.01 10.23
N THR A 139 -29.57 12.55 8.97
CA THR A 139 -29.56 13.45 7.79
C THR A 139 -30.89 13.51 7.03
N ARG A 140 -31.99 13.05 7.61
CA ARG A 140 -33.36 13.35 7.11
C ARG A 140 -33.96 14.45 7.96
N ASN A 141 -33.65 15.71 7.64
CA ASN A 141 -34.47 16.88 7.91
C ASN A 141 -33.83 18.05 7.14
N GLY A 142 -34.45 18.41 6.03
CA GLY A 142 -34.07 19.47 5.09
C GLY A 142 -35.06 19.45 3.95
#